data_AF-A0A5E4C8J4-F1
#
_entry.id   AF-A0A5E4C8J4-F1
#
_cell.length_a   1.000
_cell.length_b   1.000
_cell.length_c   1.000
_cell.angle_alpha   90.00
_cell.angle_beta   90.00
_cell.angle_gamma   90.00
#
_symmetry.space_group_name_H-M   'P 1'
#
loop_
_entity.id
_entity.type
_entity.pdbx_description
1 polymer ?
#
loop_
_entity_poly.entity_id
_entity_poly.type
_entity_poly.pdbx_seq_one_letter_code
_entity_poly.pdbx_strand_id
1 'polypeptide(L)'
;EVKKCKKVVLFCLSENKKNIILEESKEILVGDVSQTVDEPYTTFVMMLADEDCCYDLCDATYKTKESKKEDLVFIFRAHESAPLQSKTPVPRMPSRRS
;
A
#
# COMPACT_ATOMS: atom_id res chain seq x y z
N GLU A 1 0.04 -2.09 -22.08
CA GLU A 1 0.29 -2.83 -20.82
C GLU A 1 -0.01 -2.08 -19.52
N VAL A 2 -0.12 -0.73 -19.52
CA VAL A 2 -0.33 0.10 -18.31
C VAL A 2 -1.55 -0.29 -17.45
N LYS A 3 -2.60 -0.85 -18.04
CA LYS A 3 -3.81 -1.27 -17.30
C LYS A 3 -3.55 -2.38 -16.27
N LYS A 4 -2.47 -3.17 -16.44
CA LYS A 4 -2.06 -4.22 -15.48
C LYS A 4 -1.07 -3.71 -14.42
N CYS A 5 -0.64 -2.44 -14.50
CA CYS A 5 0.22 -1.87 -13.48
C CYS A 5 -0.56 -1.73 -12.17
N LYS A 6 0.09 -2.05 -11.05
CA LYS A 6 -0.51 -1.92 -9.73
C LYS A 6 -0.45 -0.46 -9.30
N LYS A 7 -1.60 0.13 -8.97
CA LYS A 7 -1.72 1.50 -8.47
C LYS A 7 -1.43 1.53 -6.98
N VAL A 8 -2.05 0.61 -6.24
CA VAL A 8 -1.86 0.47 -4.81
C VAL A 8 -1.74 -1.01 -4.46
N VAL A 9 -0.78 -1.33 -3.60
CA VAL A 9 -0.60 -2.67 -3.06
C VAL A 9 -0.47 -2.61 -1.55
N LEU A 10 -1.08 -3.60 -0.89
CA LEU A 10 -0.96 -3.80 0.53
C LEU A 10 0.00 -4.94 0.82
N PHE A 11 0.86 -4.74 1.80
CA PHE A 11 1.65 -5.80 2.41
C PHE A 11 1.27 -6.00 3.87
N CYS A 12 1.05 -7.25 4.23
CA CYS A 12 0.77 -7.68 5.59
C CYS A 12 1.96 -8.48 6.13
N LEU A 13 2.07 -8.58 7.45
CA LEU A 13 2.96 -9.56 8.05
C LEU A 13 2.34 -10.95 7.90
N SER A 14 3.17 -11.95 7.59
CA SER A 14 2.75 -13.36 7.65
C SER A 14 2.28 -13.73 9.06
N GLU A 15 1.54 -14.82 9.21
CA GLU A 15 1.02 -15.29 10.52
C GLU A 15 2.11 -15.38 11.60
N ASN A 16 3.32 -15.79 11.21
CA ASN A 16 4.48 -15.87 12.10
C ASN A 16 5.20 -14.52 12.36
N LYS A 17 4.70 -13.42 11.81
CA LYS A 17 5.20 -12.03 11.85
C LYS A 17 6.67 -11.85 11.42
N LYS A 18 7.23 -12.79 10.65
CA LYS A 18 8.64 -12.77 10.20
C LYS A 18 8.82 -12.28 8.78
N ASN A 19 7.82 -12.46 7.92
CA ASN A 19 7.91 -12.10 6.52
C ASN A 19 6.86 -11.05 6.18
N ILE A 20 7.20 -10.18 5.24
CA ILE A 20 6.26 -9.24 4.63
C ILE A 20 5.70 -9.96 3.40
N ILE A 21 4.40 -10.22 3.39
CA ILE A 21 3.69 -10.88 2.29
C ILE A 21 2.78 -9.89 1.58
N LEU A 22 2.62 -10.05 0.27
CA LEU A 22 1.69 -9.25 -0.52
C LEU A 22 0.27 -9.75 -0.25
N GLU A 23 -0.64 -8.83 0.08
CA GLU A 23 -2.06 -9.16 0.23
C GLU A 23 -2.75 -9.07 -1.14
N GLU A 24 -2.81 -10.19 -1.87
CA GLU A 24 -3.35 -10.24 -3.24
C GLU A 24 -4.84 -9.87 -3.34
N SER A 25 -5.59 -9.95 -2.23
CA SER A 25 -7.01 -9.57 -2.18
C SER A 25 -7.25 -8.07 -2.03
N LYS A 26 -6.21 -7.29 -1.69
CA LYS A 26 -6.31 -5.85 -1.39
C LYS A 26 -5.32 -5.05 -2.24
N GLU A 27 -5.38 -5.27 -3.56
CA GLU A 27 -4.66 -4.46 -4.54
C GLU A 27 -5.62 -3.73 -5.48
N ILE A 28 -5.17 -2.57 -5.99
CA ILE A 28 -5.90 -1.77 -6.96
C ILE A 28 -5.03 -1.62 -8.20
N LEU A 29 -5.56 -1.97 -9.37
CA LEU A 29 -4.85 -1.78 -10.64
C LEU A 29 -5.09 -0.39 -11.21
N VAL A 30 -4.12 0.13 -11.96
CA VAL A 30 -4.25 1.41 -12.67
C VAL A 30 -5.44 1.38 -13.63
N GLY A 31 -5.78 0.22 -14.19
CA GLY A 31 -6.94 0.05 -15.06
C GLY A 31 -8.30 0.19 -14.37
N ASP A 32 -8.38 -0.06 -13.05
CA ASP A 32 -9.62 0.02 -12.28
C ASP A 32 -9.96 1.47 -11.89
N VAL A 33 -8.93 2.32 -11.83
CA VAL A 33 -9.05 3.75 -11.57
C VAL A 33 -9.84 4.41 -12.70
N SER A 34 -10.93 5.10 -12.36
CA SER A 34 -11.93 5.70 -13.27
C SER A 34 -12.96 4.75 -13.87
N GLN A 35 -12.86 3.43 -13.67
CA GLN A 35 -13.83 2.47 -14.21
C GLN A 35 -14.76 1.94 -13.12
N THR A 36 -14.19 1.54 -11.98
CA THR A 36 -14.91 1.04 -10.80
C THR A 36 -14.55 1.83 -9.54
N VAL A 37 -13.42 2.55 -9.56
CA VAL A 37 -12.89 3.29 -8.43
C VAL A 37 -12.68 4.75 -8.81
N ASP A 38 -13.56 5.62 -8.32
CA ASP A 38 -13.47 7.08 -8.51
C ASP A 38 -12.30 7.69 -7.71
N GLU A 39 -12.21 7.36 -6.41
CA GLU A 39 -11.12 7.78 -5.55
C GLU A 39 -10.31 6.58 -5.06
N PRO A 40 -9.16 6.27 -5.68
CA PRO A 40 -8.37 5.09 -5.35
C PRO A 40 -7.86 5.09 -3.92
N TYR A 41 -7.57 6.27 -3.35
CA TYR A 41 -7.11 6.37 -1.98
C TYR A 41 -8.23 6.07 -0.99
N THR A 42 -9.43 6.62 -1.20
CA THR A 42 -10.60 6.39 -0.33
C THR A 42 -11.01 4.91 -0.35
N THR A 43 -11.11 4.32 -1.54
CA THR A 43 -11.39 2.89 -1.68
C THR A 43 -10.31 2.03 -1.04
N PHE A 44 -9.04 2.41 -1.20
CA PHE A 44 -7.94 1.72 -0.56
C PHE A 44 -8.02 1.78 0.97
N VAL A 45 -8.30 2.96 1.54
CA VAL A 45 -8.49 3.12 2.99
C VAL A 45 -9.66 2.25 3.49
N MET A 46 -10.75 2.14 2.72
CA MET A 46 -11.89 1.28 3.07
C MET A 46 -11.60 -0.22 2.97
N MET A 47 -10.68 -0.65 2.11
CA MET A 47 -10.27 -2.06 1.99
C MET A 47 -9.43 -2.55 3.17
N LEU A 48 -8.92 -1.61 3.97
CA LEU A 48 -8.09 -1.92 5.13
C LEU A 48 -9.00 -2.20 6.30
N ALA A 49 -8.95 -3.44 6.79
CA ALA A 49 -9.57 -3.77 8.07
C ALA A 49 -8.81 -3.07 9.21
N ASP A 50 -9.52 -2.70 10.27
CA ASP A 50 -8.98 -2.00 11.46
C ASP A 50 -8.05 -2.86 12.34
N GLU A 51 -7.53 -3.95 11.79
CA GLU A 51 -6.87 -5.00 12.54
C GLU A 51 -5.46 -5.17 11.98
N ASP A 52 -4.47 -4.84 12.82
CA ASP A 52 -3.02 -4.98 12.64
C ASP A 52 -2.25 -3.87 11.88
N CYS A 53 -0.92 -4.03 11.89
CA CYS A 53 0.04 -3.13 11.25
C CYS A 53 0.32 -3.61 9.83
N CYS A 54 0.24 -2.71 8.85
CA CYS A 54 0.45 -3.00 7.44
C CYS A 54 1.44 -2.02 6.81
N TYR A 55 2.01 -2.45 5.68
CA TYR A 55 2.83 -1.61 4.83
C TYR A 55 2.12 -1.39 3.50
N ASP A 56 1.86 -0.15 3.14
CA ASP A 56 1.19 0.21 1.90
C ASP A 56 2.23 0.76 0.91
N LEU A 57 2.14 0.39 -0.36
CA LEU A 57 2.88 1.04 -1.43
C LEU A 57 1.90 1.56 -2.47
N CYS A 58 1.93 2.87 -2.68
CA CYS A 58 1.03 3.58 -3.58
C CYS A 58 1.84 4.33 -4.64
N ASP A 59 1.45 4.20 -5.89
CA ASP A 59 1.86 5.10 -6.96
C ASP A 59 0.99 6.37 -6.89
N ALA A 60 1.48 7.36 -6.16
CA ALA A 60 0.80 8.63 -5.95
C ALA A 60 1.00 9.51 -7.18
N THR A 61 -0.11 9.79 -7.86
CA THR A 61 -0.11 10.71 -8.98
C THR A 61 -0.80 12.00 -8.55
N TYR A 62 -0.06 13.10 -8.51
CA TYR A 62 -0.59 14.40 -8.11
C TYR A 62 -0.27 15.47 -9.15
N LYS A 63 -1.14 16.47 -9.24
CA LYS A 63 -0.97 17.59 -10.16
C LYS A 63 -0.50 18.80 -9.37
N THR A 64 0.72 19.25 -9.67
CA THR A 64 1.20 20.55 -9.23
C THR A 64 0.78 21.62 -10.23
N LYS A 65 0.92 22.90 -9.88
CA LYS A 65 0.63 24.01 -10.80
C LYS A 65 1.47 23.96 -12.09
N GLU A 66 2.64 23.32 -12.04
CA GLU A 66 3.59 23.27 -13.15
C GLU A 66 3.54 21.94 -13.91
N SER A 67 3.33 20.82 -13.22
CA SER A 67 3.41 19.49 -13.84
C SER A 67 2.61 18.43 -13.09
N LYS A 68 2.25 17.37 -13.80
CA LYS A 68 1.78 16.11 -13.21
C LYS A 68 3.00 15.32 -12.77
N LYS A 69 3.02 14.88 -11.51
CA LYS A 69 4.08 14.05 -10.93
C LYS A 69 3.52 12.71 -10.49
N GLU A 70 4.39 11.71 -10.56
CA GLU A 70 4.13 10.33 -10.20
C GLU A 70 5.26 9.92 -9.27
N ASP A 71 4.94 9.67 -8.00
CA ASP A 71 5.87 9.31 -6.95
C ASP A 71 5.40 8.03 -6.25
N LEU A 72 6.33 7.11 -6.00
CA LEU A 72 6.06 5.92 -5.21
C LEU A 72 6.14 6.28 -3.72
N VAL A 73 5.01 6.16 -3.04
CA VAL A 73 4.85 6.47 -1.61
C VAL A 73 4.72 5.18 -0.83
N PHE A 74 5.63 4.98 0.12
CA PHE A 74 5.57 3.88 1.07
C PHE A 74 4.99 4.39 2.40
N ILE A 75 3.92 3.76 2.88
CA ILE A 75 3.20 4.17 4.07
C ILE A 75 3.26 3.03 5.08
N PHE A 76 3.76 3.31 6.28
CA PHE A 76 3.65 2.38 7.39
C PHE A 76 2.40 2.72 8.19
N ARG A 77 1.49 1.75 8.33
CA ARG A 77 0.27 1.89 9.11
C ARG A 77 0.36 0.98 10.33
N ALA A 78 0.08 1.56 11.49
CA ALA A 78 -0.07 0.83 12.73
C ALA A 78 -1.31 1.36 13.44
N HIS A 79 -2.33 0.52 13.60
CA HIS A 79 -3.49 0.89 14.41
C HIS A 79 -3.09 0.92 15.89
N GLU A 80 -3.66 1.84 16.67
CA GLU A 80 -3.27 2.01 18.08
C GLU A 80 -3.64 0.80 18.94
N SER A 81 -4.72 0.10 18.59
CA SER A 81 -5.13 -1.15 19.24
C SER A 81 -4.30 -2.38 18.82
N ALA A 82 -3.44 -2.26 17.81
CA ALA A 82 -2.63 -3.37 17.35
C ALA A 82 -1.67 -3.81 18.47
N PRO A 83 -1.47 -5.14 18.68
CA PRO A 83 -0.64 -5.64 19.77
C PRO A 83 0.75 -5.02 19.73
N LEU A 84 1.30 -4.57 20.86
CA LEU A 84 2.59 -3.86 20.94
C LEU A 84 3.73 -4.60 20.21
N GLN A 85 3.68 -5.93 20.12
CA GLN A 85 4.65 -6.74 19.37
C GLN A 85 4.59 -6.55 17.85
N SER A 86 3.43 -6.22 17.29
CA SER A 86 3.26 -5.86 15.87
C SER A 86 3.69 -4.43 15.56
N LYS A 87 3.77 -3.57 16.59
CA LYS A 87 4.15 -2.16 16.48
C LYS A 87 5.66 -1.94 16.35
N THR A 88 6.47 -2.99 16.59
CA THR A 88 7.90 -2.97 16.31
C THR A 88 8.11 -2.97 14.79
N PRO A 89 8.60 -1.88 14.18
CA PRO A 89 8.81 -1.85 12.74
C PRO A 89 9.84 -2.92 12.36
N VAL A 90 9.49 -3.79 11.40
CA VAL A 90 10.47 -4.72 10.80
C VAL A 90 11.61 -3.86 10.22
N PRO A 91 12.87 -4.08 10.63
CA PRO A 91 13.96 -3.24 10.18
C PRO A 91 14.24 -3.52 8.69
N ARG A 92 14.06 -2.46 7.89
CA ARG A 92 14.48 -2.28 6.48
C ARG A 92 14.05 -3.36 5.49
N MET A 93 13.14 -2.98 4.59
CA MET A 93 13.06 -3.59 3.27
C MET A 93 14.46 -3.60 2.63
N PRO A 94 14.95 -4.73 2.10
CA PRO A 94 16.22 -4.77 1.41
C PRO A 94 16.14 -3.84 0.21
N SER A 95 16.98 -2.80 0.22
CA SER A 95 17.33 -2.05 -0.97
C SER A 95 17.67 -3.07 -2.06
N ARG A 96 16.91 -3.07 -3.16
CA ARG A 96 17.33 -3.75 -4.39
C ARG A 96 18.71 -3.19 -4.73
N ARG A 97 19.77 -3.96 -4.48
CA ARG A 97 21.04 -3.76 -5.17
C ARG A 97 20.91 -4.46 -6.52
N SER A 98 20.99 -3.61 -7.55
CA SER A 98 21.32 -3.86 -8.96
C SER A 98 20.58 -5.00 -9.65
#